data_AF-A0AB38CX18-F1
#
_entry.id   AF-A0AB38CX18-F1
#
_cell.length_a   1.000
_cell.length_b   1.000
_cell.length_c   1.000
_cell.angle_alpha   90.00
_cell.angle_beta   90.00
_cell.angle_gamma   90.00
#
_symmetry.space_group_name_H-M   'P 1'
#
loop_
_entity.id
_entity.type
_entity.pdbx_description
1 polymer ?
#
loop_
_entity_poly.entity_id
_entity_poly.type
_entity_poly.pdbx_seq_one_letter_code
_entity_poly.pdbx_strand_id
1 'polypeptide(L)'
;MGVEGRLLIVRFAPFSAQGCRANARKTYDRHLEQGLSGRYGVSVSGVMVRQGESDDEAIIRLRAAVPLKGKAIAPVWADTLEELGFCVVPDMPPDMHYLVGQDDMARMLDCDALALVWSSTRRKCPTWRSGKED
;
A
#
# COMPACT_ATOMS: atom_id res chain seq x y z
N MET A 1 12.39 16.83 16.52
CA MET A 1 12.26 15.57 17.28
C MET A 1 11.41 14.64 16.43
N GLY A 2 12.04 13.89 15.54
CA GLY A 2 11.34 12.99 14.62
C GLY A 2 10.74 11.85 15.41
N VAL A 3 9.49 11.51 15.14
CA VAL A 3 8.86 10.34 15.76
C VAL A 3 9.62 9.12 15.25
N GLU A 4 10.46 8.51 16.10
CA GLU A 4 11.14 7.25 15.76
C GLU A 4 10.06 6.20 15.46
N GLY A 5 9.99 5.77 14.21
CA GLY A 5 8.98 4.84 13.75
C GLY A 5 9.34 4.30 12.38
N ARG A 6 8.82 3.11 12.05
CA ARG A 6 9.01 2.47 10.74
C ARG A 6 7.73 2.60 9.91
N LEU A 7 7.87 2.79 8.61
CA LEU A 7 6.72 2.91 7.71
C LEU A 7 6.19 1.53 7.36
N LEU A 8 4.95 1.25 7.77
CA LEU A 8 4.21 0.06 7.36
C LEU A 8 3.32 0.40 6.17
N ILE A 9 3.52 -0.30 5.05
CA ILE A 9 2.67 -0.23 3.87
C ILE A 9 1.59 -1.30 3.96
N VAL A 10 0.35 -0.89 3.73
CA VAL A 10 -0.83 -1.74 3.83
C VAL A 10 -1.56 -1.71 2.51
N ARG A 11 -1.51 -2.85 1.79
CA ARG A 11 -2.31 -3.05 0.59
C ARG A 11 -3.66 -3.66 0.96
N PHE A 12 -4.71 -3.11 0.36
CA PHE A 12 -6.03 -3.72 0.31
C PHE A 12 -6.20 -4.37 -1.07
N ALA A 13 -7.03 -5.42 -1.15
CA ALA A 13 -7.24 -6.16 -2.40
C ALA A 13 -7.48 -5.22 -3.61
N PRO A 14 -7.03 -5.58 -4.82
CA PRO A 14 -6.46 -6.88 -5.21
C PRO A 14 -4.97 -7.07 -4.87
N PHE A 15 -4.58 -8.35 -4.71
CA PHE A 15 -3.21 -8.82 -4.43
C PHE A 15 -2.58 -9.59 -5.60
N SER A 16 -3.35 -9.88 -6.66
CA SER A 16 -2.87 -10.65 -7.81
C SER A 16 -2.08 -9.77 -8.78
N ALA A 17 -1.14 -10.37 -9.52
CA ALA A 17 -0.33 -9.66 -10.51
C ALA A 17 -1.18 -8.87 -11.52
N GLN A 18 -2.25 -9.48 -12.01
CA GLN A 18 -3.21 -8.81 -12.90
C GLN A 18 -3.87 -7.59 -12.23
N GLY A 19 -4.29 -7.72 -10.98
CA GLY A 19 -4.90 -6.62 -10.22
C GLY A 19 -3.91 -5.48 -9.98
N CYS A 20 -2.64 -5.81 -9.78
CA CYS A 20 -1.58 -4.84 -9.54
C CYS A 20 -1.20 -4.12 -10.84
N ARG A 21 -1.11 -4.84 -11.96
CA ARG A 21 -0.94 -4.24 -13.29
C ARG A 21 -2.09 -3.30 -13.65
N ALA A 22 -3.34 -3.73 -13.41
CA ALA A 22 -4.51 -2.90 -13.65
C ALA A 22 -4.53 -1.64 -12.76
N ASN A 23 -4.14 -1.76 -11.50
CA ASN A 23 -4.04 -0.63 -10.58
C ASN A 23 -2.94 0.36 -11.00
N ALA A 24 -1.73 -0.13 -11.32
CA ALA A 24 -0.62 0.70 -11.78
C ALA A 24 -0.95 1.43 -13.09
N ARG A 25 -1.65 0.75 -14.02
CA ARG A 25 -2.12 1.40 -15.25
C ARG A 25 -3.13 2.51 -14.96
N LYS A 26 -4.10 2.25 -14.08
CA LYS A 26 -5.08 3.26 -13.66
C LYS A 26 -4.42 4.48 -13.00
N THR A 27 -3.40 4.26 -12.16
CA THR A 27 -2.62 5.37 -11.57
C THR A 27 -1.95 6.20 -12.66
N TYR A 28 -1.29 5.55 -13.61
CA TYR A 28 -0.62 6.21 -14.73
C TYR A 28 -1.59 7.07 -15.55
N ASP A 29 -2.71 6.47 -15.99
CA ASP A 29 -3.72 7.16 -16.80
C ASP A 29 -4.34 8.35 -16.03
N ARG A 30 -4.65 8.17 -14.73
CA ARG A 30 -5.15 9.24 -13.86
C ARG A 30 -4.17 10.41 -13.73
N HIS A 31 -2.87 10.15 -13.62
CA HIS A 31 -1.88 11.23 -13.56
C HIS A 31 -1.83 12.03 -14.86
N LEU A 32 -1.91 11.35 -16.02
CA LEU A 32 -1.99 12.04 -17.30
C LEU A 32 -3.26 12.90 -17.41
N GLU A 33 -4.41 12.39 -16.96
CA GLU A 33 -5.68 13.14 -16.92
C GLU A 33 -5.58 14.39 -16.03
N GLN A 34 -4.73 14.37 -15.01
CA GLN A 34 -4.45 15.49 -14.11
C GLN A 34 -3.35 16.43 -14.64
N GLY A 35 -2.82 16.20 -15.85
CA GLY A 35 -1.73 16.98 -16.43
C GLY A 35 -0.36 16.73 -15.78
N LEU A 36 -0.22 15.65 -15.01
CA LEU A 36 1.03 15.23 -14.39
C LEU A 36 1.77 14.24 -15.29
N SER A 37 3.06 14.02 -15.02
CA SER A 37 3.78 12.90 -15.62
C SER A 37 3.20 11.58 -15.11
N GLY A 38 2.88 10.67 -16.04
CA GLY A 38 2.34 9.35 -15.71
C GLY A 38 3.34 8.55 -14.88
N ARG A 39 2.85 7.94 -13.79
CA ARG A 39 3.66 7.09 -12.89
C ARG A 39 3.02 5.72 -12.77
N TYR A 40 3.78 4.66 -13.05
CA TYR A 40 3.34 3.27 -12.91
C TYR A 40 3.49 2.77 -11.46
N GLY A 41 2.75 3.38 -10.55
CA GLY A 41 2.72 3.00 -9.14
C GLY A 41 1.45 2.25 -8.75
N VAL A 42 1.57 1.22 -7.92
CA VAL A 42 0.44 0.60 -7.24
C VAL A 42 0.07 1.43 -6.02
N SER A 43 -1.15 1.95 -6.02
CA SER A 43 -1.73 2.74 -4.94
C SER A 43 -1.88 1.91 -3.67
N VAL A 44 -1.34 2.41 -2.56
CA VAL A 44 -1.36 1.75 -1.25
C VAL A 44 -1.60 2.78 -0.16
N SER A 45 -1.84 2.30 1.05
CA SER A 45 -1.88 3.15 2.24
C SER A 45 -0.66 2.87 3.12
N GLY A 46 -0.15 3.90 3.80
CA GLY A 46 1.02 3.78 4.64
C GLY A 46 0.81 4.44 6.00
N VAL A 47 1.34 3.83 7.05
CA VAL A 47 1.26 4.35 8.42
C VAL A 47 2.61 4.19 9.12
N MET A 48 3.08 5.26 9.77
CA MET A 48 4.24 5.17 10.66
C MET A 48 3.84 4.42 11.92
N VAL A 49 4.50 3.29 12.18
CA VAL A 49 4.35 2.50 13.42
C VAL A 49 5.27 3.11 14.47
N ARG A 50 4.68 3.57 15.57
CA ARG A 50 5.37 4.26 16.65
C ARG A 50 6.12 3.25 17.52
N GLN A 51 7.15 3.70 18.23
CA GLN A 51 7.83 2.86 19.21
C GLN A 51 6.83 2.30 20.24
N GLY A 52 6.85 0.98 20.44
CA GLY A 52 5.93 0.27 21.35
C GLY A 52 4.52 0.03 20.81
N GLU A 53 4.18 0.55 19.62
CA GLU A 53 2.92 0.26 18.91
C GLU A 53 3.09 -1.03 18.10
N SER A 54 2.11 -1.92 18.17
CA SER A 54 2.04 -3.10 17.31
C SER A 54 1.53 -2.75 15.91
N ASP A 55 1.84 -3.60 14.92
CA ASP A 55 1.34 -3.44 13.55
C ASP A 55 -0.20 -3.37 13.51
N ASP A 56 -0.89 -4.16 14.34
CA ASP A 56 -2.35 -4.17 14.40
C ASP A 56 -2.92 -2.85 14.92
N GLU A 57 -2.33 -2.27 15.97
CA GLU A 57 -2.73 -0.96 16.49
C GLU A 57 -2.52 0.15 15.44
N ALA A 58 -1.38 0.13 14.74
CA ALA A 58 -1.11 1.07 13.67
C ALA A 58 -2.09 0.92 12.50
N ILE A 59 -2.45 -0.30 12.11
CA ILE A 59 -3.45 -0.58 11.07
C ILE A 59 -4.85 -0.13 11.50
N ILE A 60 -5.24 -0.33 12.76
CA ILE A 60 -6.50 0.15 13.31
C ILE A 60 -6.56 1.68 13.23
N ARG A 61 -5.46 2.37 13.60
CA ARG A 61 -5.34 3.82 13.49
C ARG A 61 -5.40 4.31 12.04
N LEU A 62 -4.72 3.63 11.12
CA LEU A 62 -4.80 3.92 9.69
C LEU A 62 -6.24 3.83 9.16
N ARG A 63 -6.99 2.78 9.56
CA ARG A 63 -8.40 2.57 9.21
C ARG A 63 -9.35 3.64 9.76
N ALA A 64 -9.00 4.26 10.90
CA ALA A 64 -9.77 5.37 11.44
C ALA A 64 -9.54 6.66 10.66
N ALA A 65 -8.35 6.84 10.06
CA ALA A 65 -7.98 8.03 9.30
C ALA A 65 -8.39 7.95 7.81
N VAL A 66 -8.34 6.77 7.21
CA VAL A 66 -8.63 6.56 5.77
C VAL A 66 -9.81 5.61 5.61
N PRO A 67 -10.85 5.93 4.81
CA PRO A 67 -12.07 5.13 4.66
C PRO A 67 -11.86 3.87 3.80
N LEU A 68 -10.91 3.02 4.20
CA LEU A 68 -10.56 1.79 3.49
C LEU A 68 -11.53 0.67 3.85
N LYS A 69 -12.16 0.10 2.82
CA LYS A 69 -13.05 -1.06 2.92
C LYS A 69 -12.30 -2.32 2.50
N GLY A 70 -12.49 -3.42 3.21
CA GLY A 70 -11.92 -4.72 2.83
C GLY A 70 -11.78 -5.69 4.00
N LYS A 71 -11.95 -6.99 3.76
CA LYS A 71 -11.77 -8.03 4.79
C LYS A 71 -10.31 -8.45 4.96
N ALA A 72 -9.53 -8.36 3.89
CA ALA A 72 -8.14 -8.79 3.85
C ALA A 72 -7.21 -7.61 3.56
N ILE A 73 -6.01 -7.70 4.13
CA ILE A 73 -4.91 -6.75 3.95
C ILE A 73 -3.61 -7.52 3.71
N ALA A 74 -2.63 -6.86 3.13
CA ALA A 74 -1.26 -7.33 3.06
C ALA A 74 -0.33 -6.22 3.59
N PRO A 75 0.00 -6.25 4.90
CA PRO A 75 0.97 -5.34 5.49
C PRO A 75 2.41 -5.77 5.14
N VAL A 76 3.26 -4.82 4.78
CA VAL A 76 4.68 -5.02 4.48
C VAL A 76 5.43 -3.76 4.90
N TRP A 77 6.60 -3.88 5.51
CA TRP A 77 7.43 -2.72 5.82
C TRP A 77 8.00 -2.10 4.55
N ALA A 78 8.12 -0.77 4.53
CA ALA A 78 8.68 -0.07 3.37
C ALA A 78 10.13 -0.48 3.09
N ASP A 79 10.95 -0.64 4.14
CA ASP A 79 12.34 -1.10 4.02
C ASP A 79 12.44 -2.49 3.37
N THR A 80 11.53 -3.41 3.70
CA THR A 80 11.46 -4.74 3.07
C THR A 80 11.11 -4.64 1.58
N LEU A 81 10.22 -3.72 1.19
CA LEU A 81 9.93 -3.48 -0.23
C LEU A 81 11.15 -2.90 -0.97
N GLU A 82 11.85 -1.98 -0.31
CA GLU A 82 13.06 -1.34 -0.85
C GLU A 82 14.22 -2.33 -1.02
N GLU A 83 14.43 -3.22 -0.06
CA GLU A 83 15.39 -4.34 -0.15
C GLU A 83 15.08 -5.29 -1.31
N LEU A 84 13.80 -5.43 -1.67
CA LEU A 84 13.35 -6.22 -2.82
C LEU A 84 13.41 -5.44 -4.14
N GLY A 85 13.95 -4.23 -4.15
CA GLY A 85 14.13 -3.40 -5.34
C GLY A 85 12.88 -2.63 -5.76
N PHE A 86 11.89 -2.46 -4.87
CA PHE A 86 10.77 -1.54 -5.08
C PHE A 86 11.10 -0.16 -4.50
N CYS A 87 10.38 0.87 -4.91
CA CYS A 87 10.40 2.17 -4.26
C CYS A 87 9.02 2.48 -3.68
N VAL A 88 9.01 3.16 -2.54
CA VAL A 88 7.80 3.61 -1.85
C VAL A 88 7.82 5.13 -1.76
N VAL A 89 6.87 5.79 -2.42
CA VAL A 89 6.81 7.26 -2.42
C VAL A 89 5.44 7.76 -1.97
N PRO A 90 5.37 8.89 -1.26
CA PRO A 90 4.10 9.56 -0.97
C PRO A 90 3.36 9.95 -2.26
N ASP A 91 2.04 9.79 -2.27
CA ASP A 91 1.16 10.13 -3.41
C ASP A 91 0.08 11.10 -2.95
N MET A 92 0.57 12.28 -2.57
CA MET A 92 -0.20 13.34 -1.93
C MET A 92 -0.95 14.21 -2.92
N PRO A 93 -2.18 14.68 -2.57
CA PRO A 93 -3.05 14.25 -1.46
C PRO A 93 -3.94 13.03 -1.84
N PRO A 94 -4.50 12.26 -0.87
CA PRO A 94 -4.60 12.51 0.59
C PRO A 94 -3.44 11.97 1.45
N ASP A 95 -3.37 12.43 2.71
CA ASP A 95 -2.44 11.90 3.72
C ASP A 95 -2.55 10.37 3.82
N MET A 96 -1.40 9.72 4.08
CA MET A 96 -1.27 8.26 4.18
C MET A 96 -1.46 7.50 2.86
N HIS A 97 -1.55 8.18 1.72
CA HIS A 97 -1.55 7.55 0.40
C HIS A 97 -0.14 7.49 -0.18
N TYR A 98 0.23 6.32 -0.71
CA TYR A 98 1.55 6.04 -1.25
C TYR A 98 1.44 5.29 -2.57
N LEU A 99 2.51 5.32 -3.35
CA LEU A 99 2.73 4.44 -4.49
C LEU A 99 3.88 3.51 -4.21
N VAL A 100 3.70 2.23 -4.55
CA VAL A 100 4.79 1.26 -4.67
C VAL A 100 5.09 1.09 -6.15
N GLY A 101 6.34 1.27 -6.55
CA GLY A 101 6.79 1.19 -7.94
C GLY A 101 8.22 0.67 -8.06
N GLN A 102 8.82 0.84 -9.24
CA GLN A 102 10.23 0.58 -9.52
C GLN A 102 10.74 1.60 -10.53
N ASP A 103 12.06 1.78 -10.62
CA ASP A 103 12.73 2.64 -11.63
C ASP A 103 12.08 4.03 -11.73
N ASP A 104 11.96 4.68 -10.57
CA ASP A 104 11.32 6.01 -10.42
C ASP A 104 9.90 6.08 -11.00
N MET A 105 9.22 4.93 -11.08
CA MET A 105 7.87 4.75 -11.62
C MET A 105 7.73 5.07 -13.10
N ALA A 106 8.84 5.16 -13.83
CA ALA A 106 8.87 5.45 -15.26
C ALA A 106 8.39 4.27 -16.12
N ARG A 107 8.49 3.04 -15.59
CA ARG A 107 8.03 1.81 -16.25
C ARG A 107 7.14 0.99 -15.32
N MET A 108 6.39 0.08 -15.93
CA MET A 108 5.60 -0.90 -15.18
C MET A 108 6.54 -1.73 -14.29
N LEU A 109 6.24 -1.73 -12.99
CA LEU A 109 6.89 -2.57 -12.00
C LEU A 109 6.66 -4.07 -12.26
N ASP A 110 7.53 -4.91 -11.68
CA ASP A 110 7.33 -6.35 -11.62
C ASP A 110 6.12 -6.69 -10.74
N CYS A 111 4.96 -6.78 -11.39
CA CYS A 111 3.69 -7.05 -10.74
C CYS A 111 3.61 -8.48 -10.20
N ASP A 112 4.38 -9.42 -10.75
CA ASP A 112 4.37 -10.82 -10.34
C ASP A 112 5.18 -10.99 -9.05
N ALA A 113 6.36 -10.38 -8.98
CA ALA A 113 7.17 -10.31 -7.75
C ALA A 113 6.38 -9.62 -6.62
N LEU A 114 5.76 -8.48 -6.91
CA LEU A 114 5.03 -7.74 -5.88
C LEU A 114 3.74 -8.48 -5.44
N ALA A 115 3.06 -9.17 -6.36
CA ALA A 115 1.95 -10.08 -6.06
C ALA A 115 2.34 -11.20 -5.08
N LEU A 116 3.53 -11.76 -5.25
CA LEU A 116 4.05 -12.77 -4.35
C LEU A 116 4.26 -12.20 -2.94
N VAL A 117 4.87 -11.01 -2.83
CA VAL A 117 5.05 -10.32 -1.54
C VAL A 117 3.71 -10.13 -0.84
N TRP A 118 2.72 -9.50 -1.50
CA TRP A 118 1.42 -9.27 -0.86
C TRP A 118 0.70 -10.55 -0.51
N SER A 119 0.80 -11.59 -1.34
CA SER A 119 0.16 -12.88 -1.07
C SER A 119 0.77 -13.57 0.14
N SER A 120 2.09 -13.42 0.36
CA SER A 120 2.81 -14.02 1.50
C SER A 120 2.48 -13.35 2.84
N THR A 121 2.18 -12.05 2.86
CA THR A 121 1.82 -11.31 4.09
C THR A 121 0.32 -11.13 4.26
N ARG A 122 -0.48 -11.63 3.31
CA ARG A 122 -1.94 -11.48 3.31
C ARG A 122 -2.55 -12.07 4.57
N ARG A 123 -3.33 -11.26 5.27
CA ARG A 123 -4.12 -11.69 6.45
C ARG A 123 -5.45 -10.96 6.55
N LYS A 124 -6.28 -11.42 7.50
CA LYS A 124 -7.54 -10.75 7.85
C LYS A 124 -7.22 -9.40 8.50
N CYS A 125 -7.96 -8.35 8.12
CA CYS A 125 -7.76 -7.04 8.73
C CYS A 125 -8.25 -7.04 10.20
N PRO A 126 -7.47 -6.50 11.15
CA PRO A 126 -7.82 -6.49 12.59
C PRO A 126 -9.13 -5.73 12.89
N THR A 127 -9.48 -4.73 12.09
CA THR A 127 -10.75 -3.99 12.25
C THR A 127 -11.96 -4.74 11.71
N TRP A 128 -11.77 -5.87 11.02
CA TRP A 128 -12.88 -6.67 10.50
C TRP A 128 -13.43 -7.59 11.60
N ARG A 129 -14.46 -7.12 12.31
CA ARG A 129 -15.20 -7.95 13.25
C ARG A 129 -15.85 -9.12 12.47
N SER A 130 -15.55 -10.36 12.87
CA SER A 130 -16.38 -11.50 12.47
C SER A 130 -17.69 -11.38 13.24
N GLY A 131 -18.68 -10.68 12.70
CA GLY A 131 -19.91 -10.41 13.46
C GLY A 131 -20.88 -9.46 12.78
N LYS A 132 -21.34 -9.84 11.59
CA LYS A 132 -22.76 -9.89 11.20
C LYS A 132 -22.80 -10.44 9.78
N GLU A 133 -23.53 -11.54 9.67
CA GLU A 133 -24.04 -12.12 8.42
C GLU A 133 -24.74 -11.01 7.61
N ASP A 134 -24.48 -10.99 6.31
CA ASP A 134 -25.53 -10.74 5.33
C ASP A 134 -26.01 -12.11 4.84
#